data_AF-A0A535KDJ8-F1
#
_entry.id   AF-A0A535KDJ8-F1
#
_cell.length_a   1.000
_cell.length_b   1.000
_cell.length_c   1.000
_cell.angle_alpha   90.00
_cell.angle_beta   90.00
_cell.angle_gamma   90.00
#
_symmetry.space_group_name_H-M   'P 1'
#
loop_
_entity.id
_entity.type
_entity.pdbx_description
1 polymer ?
#
loop_
_entity_poly.entity_id
_entity_poly.type
_entity_poly.pdbx_seq_one_letter_code
_entity_poly.pdbx_strand_id
1 'polypeptide(L)' 'MIQRKLEVRYLPYDRTTRVPPGTTVFSAAHWIGLPIDSTCGGRGTCGKCKVRVIEGRRDAETADHRQLRP' A
#
# COMPACT_ATOMS: atom_id res chain seq x y z
N MET A 1 -14.80 7.02 -18.47
CA MET A 1 -14.83 7.46 -17.06
C MET A 1 -13.38 7.57 -16.58
N ILE A 2 -12.88 8.79 -16.35
CA ILE A 2 -11.48 9.00 -15.95
C ILE A 2 -11.40 8.71 -14.44
N GLN A 3 -10.94 7.52 -14.05
CA GLN A 3 -10.79 7.20 -12.64
C GLN A 3 -9.74 8.13 -12.03
N ARG A 4 -10.11 8.86 -10.96
CA ARG A 4 -9.22 9.78 -10.25
C ARG A 4 -8.07 8.98 -9.64
N LYS A 5 -6.83 9.22 -10.08
CA LYS A 5 -5.64 8.57 -9.53
C LYS A 5 -5.36 9.11 -8.13
N LEU A 6 -4.93 8.22 -7.23
CA LEU A 6 -4.45 8.53 -5.89
C LEU A 6 -2.92 8.60 -5.92
N GLU A 7 -2.35 9.47 -5.11
CA GLU A 7 -0.91 9.61 -4.95
C GLU A 7 -0.47 9.01 -3.60
N VAL A 8 0.60 8.22 -3.62
CA VAL A 8 1.16 7.58 -2.42
C VAL A 8 2.66 7.86 -2.37
N ARG A 9 3.13 8.44 -1.27
CA ARG A 9 4.54 8.74 -1.01
C ARG A 9 5.11 7.77 0.03
N TYR A 10 6.23 7.13 -0.30
CA TYR A 10 6.94 6.19 0.55
C TYR A 10 8.15 6.83 1.19
N LEU A 11 8.15 6.84 2.53
CA LEU A 11 9.28 7.29 3.34
C LEU A 11 9.99 6.08 3.97
N PRO A 12 11.32 6.13 4.15
CA PRO A 12 12.22 7.27 3.91
C PRO A 12 12.75 7.37 2.46
N TYR A 13 12.29 6.52 1.55
CA TYR A 13 12.83 6.43 0.18
C TYR A 13 12.56 7.66 -0.69
N ASP A 14 11.66 8.55 -0.26
CA ASP A 14 11.21 9.74 -1.00
C ASP A 14 10.74 9.41 -2.42
N ARG A 15 9.99 8.31 -2.54
CA ARG A 15 9.42 7.84 -3.81
C ARG A 15 7.93 7.99 -3.82
N THR A 16 7.38 8.45 -4.94
CA THR A 16 5.95 8.68 -5.10
C THR A 16 5.40 7.86 -6.26
N THR A 17 4.20 7.31 -6.09
CA THR A 17 3.49 6.56 -7.12
C THR A 17 2.06 7.08 -7.28
N ARG A 18 1.52 6.94 -8.49
CA ARG A 18 0.13 7.29 -8.80
C ARG A 18 -0.63 6.05 -9.25
N VAL A 19 -1.65 5.67 -8.49
CA VAL A 19 -2.38 4.42 -8.67
C VAL A 19 -3.89 4.67 -8.72
N PRO A 20 -4.67 3.80 -9.38
CA PRO A 20 -6.12 3.89 -9.31
C PRO A 20 -6.62 3.55 -7.89
N PRO A 21 -7.82 4.03 -7.51
CA PRO A 21 -8.46 3.63 -6.26
C PRO A 21 -8.60 2.10 -6.15
N GLY A 22 -8.49 1.57 -4.93
CA GLY A 22 -8.53 0.13 -4.68
C GLY A 22 -7.18 -0.60 -4.85
N THR A 23 -6.14 0.10 -5.31
CA THR A 23 -4.77 -0.46 -5.31
C THR A 23 -4.22 -0.49 -3.89
N THR A 24 -3.70 -1.64 -3.45
CA THR A 24 -3.07 -1.75 -2.13
C THR A 24 -1.74 -0.98 -2.08
N VAL A 25 -1.37 -0.50 -0.89
CA VAL A 25 -0.08 0.19 -0.68
C VAL A 25 1.10 -0.71 -1.05
N PHE A 26 1.02 -2.02 -0.79
CA PHE A 26 2.04 -2.98 -1.21
C PHE A 26 2.21 -3.05 -2.74
N SER A 27 1.10 -3.20 -3.48
CA SER A 27 1.15 -3.25 -4.95
C SER A 27 1.65 -1.94 -5.54
N ALA A 28 1.23 -0.81 -4.97
CA ALA A 28 1.64 0.52 -5.39
C ALA A 28 3.17 0.73 -5.20
N ALA A 29 3.76 0.20 -4.13
CA ALA A 29 5.20 0.22 -3.90
C ALA A 29 5.95 -0.70 -4.88
N HIS A 30 5.37 -1.86 -5.21
CA HIS A 30 5.96 -2.80 -6.15
C HIS A 30 6.08 -2.21 -7.57
N TRP A 31 5.10 -1.41 -8.01
CA TRP A 31 5.12 -0.75 -9.33
C TRP A 31 6.31 0.16 -9.55
N ILE A 32 6.84 0.76 -8.48
CA ILE A 32 8.01 1.65 -8.53
C ILE A 32 9.31 0.96 -8.12
N GLY A 33 9.28 -0.37 -7.93
CA GLY A 33 10.42 -1.20 -7.57
C GLY A 33 10.93 -1.00 -6.14
N LEU A 34 10.07 -0.61 -5.19
CA LEU A 34 10.48 -0.41 -3.81
C LEU A 34 10.81 -1.78 -3.16
N PRO A 35 11.96 -1.95 -2.49
CA PRO A 35 12.36 -3.21 -1.90
C PRO A 35 11.61 -3.44 -0.57
N ILE A 36 10.35 -3.85 -0.65
CA ILE A 36 9.55 -4.23 0.52
C ILE A 36 9.55 -5.76 0.65
N ASP A 37 10.01 -6.24 1.81
CA ASP A 37 9.99 -7.67 2.09
C ASP A 37 8.57 -8.22 2.13
N SER A 38 8.33 -9.22 1.28
CA SER A 38 7.09 -9.98 1.32
C SER A 38 7.32 -11.43 0.89
N THR A 39 7.19 -12.36 1.83
CA THR A 39 7.16 -13.79 1.51
C THR A 39 5.76 -14.26 1.15
N CYS A 40 4.74 -13.50 1.58
CA CYS A 40 3.34 -13.80 1.25
C CYS A 40 2.85 -13.14 -0.04
N GLY A 41 3.62 -12.29 -0.70
CA GLY A 41 3.22 -11.62 -1.95
C GLY A 41 1.97 -10.73 -1.83
N GLY A 42 1.79 -10.03 -0.70
CA GLY A 42 0.64 -9.15 -0.48
C GLY A 42 -0.62 -9.81 0.08
N ARG A 43 -0.58 -11.11 0.43
CA ARG A 43 -1.71 -11.83 1.07
C ARG A 43 -1.95 -11.49 2.55
N GLY A 44 -1.09 -10.67 3.16
CA GLY A 44 -1.20 -10.26 4.56
C GLY A 44 -0.93 -11.34 5.61
N THR A 45 -0.40 -12.51 5.22
CA THR A 45 -0.18 -13.62 6.16
C THR A 45 1.16 -13.59 6.89
N CYS A 46 2.17 -12.92 6.34
CA CYS A 46 3.53 -12.92 6.90
C CYS A 46 3.86 -11.69 7.78
N GLY A 47 3.11 -10.59 7.66
CA GLY A 47 3.33 -9.38 8.44
C GLY A 47 4.67 -8.64 8.21
N LYS A 48 5.41 -8.96 7.13
CA LYS A 48 6.73 -8.35 6.84
C LYS A 48 6.61 -6.98 6.14
N CYS A 49 5.59 -6.79 5.32
CA CYS A 49 5.35 -5.55 4.57
C CYS A 49 4.52 -4.52 5.36
N LYS A 50 4.62 -4.49 6.69
CA LYS A 50 3.88 -3.54 7.53
C LYS A 50 4.38 -2.12 7.28
N VAL A 51 3.44 -1.18 7.19
CA VAL A 51 3.73 0.25 6.99
C VAL A 51 2.96 1.08 8.00
N ARG A 52 3.42 2.32 8.23
CA ARG A 52 2.71 3.31 9.04
C ARG A 52 2.25 4.45 8.15
N VAL A 53 0.97 4.79 8.24
CA VAL A 53 0.42 5.99 7.58
C VAL A 53 0.86 7.22 8.37
N ILE A 54 1.70 8.06 7.76
CA ILE A 54 2.19 9.31 8.37
C ILE A 54 1.22 10.46 8.09
N GLU A 55 0.70 10.52 6.87
CA GLU A 55 -0.16 11.58 6.35
C GLU A 55 -1.27 10.97 5.47
N GLY A 56 -2.46 11.55 5.48
CA GLY A 56 -3.64 11.04 4.78
C GLY A 56 -4.61 10.27 5.67
N ARG A 57 -5.54 9.53 5.05
CA ARG A 57 -6.56 8.74 5.75
C ARG A 57 -5.87 7.58 6.49
N ARG A 58 -6.02 7.54 7.82
CA ARG A 58 -5.33 6.59 8.71
C ARG A 58 -6.13 5.31 8.92
N ASP A 59 -7.44 5.39 8.77
CA ASP A 59 -8.32 4.26 9.05
C ASP A 59 -8.28 3.30 7.85
N ALA A 60 -7.78 2.10 8.13
CA ALA A 60 -8.00 0.95 7.27
C ALA A 60 -9.52 0.78 7.12
N GLU A 61 -10.03 0.84 5.89
CA GLU A 61 -11.45 0.64 5.65
C GLU A 61 -11.78 -0.85 5.71
N THR A 62 -13.07 -1.21 5.69
CA THR A 62 -13.54 -2.61 5.69
C THR A 62 -12.86 -3.46 4.60
N ALA A 63 -12.47 -2.85 3.48
CA ALA A 63 -11.71 -3.51 2.41
C ALA A 63 -10.31 -3.97 2.88
N ASP A 64 -9.63 -3.16 3.69
CA ASP A 64 -8.31 -3.46 4.25
C ASP A 64 -8.38 -4.60 5.26
N HIS A 65 -9.44 -4.68 6.07
CA HIS A 65 -9.64 -5.75 7.05
C HIS A 65 -9.73 -7.15 6.43
N ARG A 66 -10.04 -7.27 5.13
CA ARG A 66 -10.01 -8.55 4.41
C ARG A 66 -8.58 -9.05 4.15
N GLN A 67 -7.63 -8.13 4.06
CA GLN A 67 -6.24 -8.40 3.70
C GLN A 67 -5.28 -8.24 4.88
N LEU A 68 -5.66 -7.46 5.89
CA LEU A 68 -4.92 -7.32 7.14
C LEU A 68 -5.43 -8.37 8.13
N ARG A 69 -4.57 -9.32 8.51
CA ARG A 69 -4.85 -10.17 9.67
C ARG A 69 -4.89 -9.28 10.93
N PRO A 70 -5.83 -9.51 11.86
CA PRO A 70 -5.92 -8.75 13.10
C PRO A 70 -4.63 -8.80 13.92
#